data_AF-A0A975P817-F1
#
_entry.id   AF-A0A975P817-F1
#
_cell.length_a   1.000
_cell.length_b   1.000
_cell.length_c   1.000
_cell.angle_alpha   90.00
_cell.angle_beta   90.00
_cell.angle_gamma   90.00
#
_symmetry.space_group_name_H-M   'P 1'
#
loop_
_entity.id
_entity.type
_entity.pdbx_description
1 polymer ?
#
loop_
_entity_poly.entity_id
_entity_poly.type
_entity_poly.pdbx_seq_one_letter_code
_entity_poly.pdbx_strand_id
1 'polypeptide(L)'
;MTWNIPNILTVLRLLAAPGVAVMFLYFQRPWADWFALTLFIGAAVTDWFDGYLARLWKQESKFGTMLDPIADKAMVVIAIMVITGYSGMNPWLILPATLILFREVCVSGLREFLGAKAGLLKVTRLAKWKTTAQMVAIAVLFLGTGLEYLEGIALRGLTPEQYAEAVSQGLADPIRTCGGRDCAAYATNVGLVLIWIAALLTFVTGWDYFRKALPYLRDEKR
;
A
#
# COMPACT_ATOMS: atom_id res chain seq x y z
N MET A 1 -26.93 -2.30 15.66
CA MET A 1 -25.89 -1.90 14.68
C MET A 1 -26.53 -0.93 13.70
N THR A 2 -26.05 0.31 13.62
CA THR A 2 -26.50 1.26 12.58
C THR A 2 -25.59 1.07 11.35
N TRP A 3 -26.15 0.46 10.31
CA TRP A 3 -25.48 0.28 9.03
C TRP A 3 -25.55 1.60 8.25
N ASN A 4 -24.54 2.44 8.47
CA ASN A 4 -24.37 3.69 7.73
C ASN A 4 -23.41 3.45 6.55
N ILE A 5 -23.53 4.26 5.51
CA ILE A 5 -22.66 4.19 4.31
C ILE A 5 -21.16 4.13 4.67
N PRO A 6 -20.63 4.94 5.61
CA PRO A 6 -19.23 4.85 6.02
C PRO A 6 -18.84 3.48 6.60
N ASN A 7 -19.67 2.90 7.46
CA ASN A 7 -19.39 1.58 8.06
C ASN A 7 -19.35 0.46 7.01
N ILE A 8 -20.23 0.54 6.01
CA ILE A 8 -20.25 -0.44 4.91
C ILE A 8 -18.95 -0.32 4.11
N LEU A 9 -18.50 0.89 3.83
CA LEU A 9 -17.24 1.14 3.12
C LEU A 9 -16.02 0.61 3.89
N THR A 10 -15.95 0.82 5.21
CA THR A 10 -14.88 0.26 6.06
C THR A 10 -14.86 -1.27 6.04
N VAL A 11 -16.03 -1.91 6.15
CA VAL A 11 -16.13 -3.39 6.11
C VAL A 11 -15.75 -3.92 4.73
N LEU A 12 -16.17 -3.25 3.66
CA LEU A 12 -15.75 -3.60 2.30
C LEU A 12 -14.23 -3.48 2.14
N ARG A 13 -13.58 -2.45 2.70
CA ARG A 13 -12.11 -2.34 2.69
C ARG A 13 -11.45 -3.50 3.43
N LEU A 14 -11.97 -3.85 4.60
CA LEU A 14 -11.45 -4.97 5.39
C LEU A 14 -11.54 -6.29 4.62
N LEU A 15 -12.61 -6.51 3.84
CA LEU A 15 -12.77 -7.68 2.96
C LEU A 15 -11.93 -7.57 1.67
N ALA A 16 -11.73 -6.36 1.16
CA ALA A 16 -10.90 -6.10 0.00
C ALA A 16 -9.43 -6.42 0.27
N ALA A 17 -8.93 -6.17 1.48
CA ALA A 17 -7.54 -6.44 1.85
C ALA A 17 -7.11 -7.90 1.56
N PRO A 18 -7.76 -8.96 2.08
CA PRO A 18 -7.48 -10.35 1.66
C PRO A 18 -7.91 -10.62 0.22
N GLY A 19 -8.92 -9.90 -0.29
CA GLY A 19 -9.33 -9.94 -1.69
C GLY A 19 -8.18 -9.70 -2.67
N VAL A 20 -7.25 -8.78 -2.37
CA VAL A 20 -6.04 -8.52 -3.17
C VAL A 20 -5.22 -9.81 -3.34
N ALA A 21 -4.95 -10.54 -2.24
CA ALA A 21 -4.20 -11.78 -2.30
C ALA A 21 -4.99 -12.89 -3.03
N VAL A 22 -6.31 -12.97 -2.81
CA VAL A 22 -7.20 -13.94 -3.47
C VAL A 22 -7.20 -13.75 -4.99
N MET A 23 -7.11 -12.52 -5.50
CA MET A 23 -7.02 -12.29 -6.95
C MET A 23 -5.84 -13.05 -7.56
N PHE A 24 -4.71 -13.12 -6.86
CA PHE A 24 -3.52 -13.84 -7.33
C PHE A 24 -3.58 -15.35 -7.16
N LEU A 25 -4.52 -15.89 -6.38
CA LEU A 25 -4.73 -17.33 -6.24
C LEU A 25 -5.67 -17.90 -7.30
N TYR A 26 -6.68 -17.12 -7.71
CA TYR A 26 -7.72 -17.59 -8.62
C TYR A 26 -7.55 -17.13 -10.07
N PHE A 27 -6.91 -15.98 -10.31
CA PHE A 27 -6.71 -15.44 -11.65
C PHE A 27 -5.29 -15.66 -12.14
N GLN A 28 -5.16 -15.93 -13.44
CA GLN A 28 -3.87 -15.97 -14.11
C GLN A 28 -3.35 -14.56 -14.36
N ARG A 29 -2.02 -14.39 -14.25
CA ARG A 29 -1.33 -13.15 -14.66
C ARG A 29 -1.49 -12.98 -16.18
N PRO A 30 -1.76 -11.78 -16.72
CA PRO A 30 -1.71 -10.45 -16.09
C PRO A 30 -3.02 -9.98 -15.43
N TRP A 31 -4.14 -10.68 -15.63
CA TRP A 31 -5.45 -10.23 -15.13
C TRP A 31 -5.48 -10.06 -13.61
N ALA A 32 -4.77 -10.94 -12.89
CA ALA A 32 -4.63 -10.82 -11.44
C ALA A 32 -4.02 -9.48 -10.98
N ASP A 33 -3.01 -8.95 -11.70
CA ASP A 33 -2.40 -7.64 -11.39
C ASP A 33 -3.40 -6.52 -11.55
N TRP A 34 -4.09 -6.49 -12.68
CA TRP A 34 -5.04 -5.42 -12.99
C TRP A 34 -6.21 -5.42 -12.03
N PHE A 35 -6.73 -6.59 -11.65
CA PHE A 35 -7.78 -6.70 -10.65
C PHE A 35 -7.29 -6.31 -9.26
N ALA A 36 -6.10 -6.76 -8.83
CA ALA A 36 -5.51 -6.38 -7.56
C ALA A 36 -5.26 -4.87 -7.47
N LEU A 37 -4.71 -4.27 -8.52
CA LEU A 37 -4.48 -2.83 -8.62
C LEU A 37 -5.80 -2.05 -8.54
N THR A 38 -6.81 -2.48 -9.31
CA THR A 38 -8.14 -1.83 -9.33
C THR A 38 -8.80 -1.92 -7.96
N LEU A 39 -8.73 -3.09 -7.32
CA LEU A 39 -9.30 -3.32 -6.01
C LEU A 39 -8.59 -2.51 -4.92
N PHE A 40 -7.26 -2.44 -4.98
CA PHE A 40 -6.44 -1.63 -4.07
C PHE A 40 -6.72 -0.13 -4.22
N ILE A 41 -6.70 0.39 -5.45
CA ILE A 41 -7.01 1.81 -5.72
C ILE A 41 -8.45 2.12 -5.30
N GLY A 42 -9.41 1.26 -5.66
CA GLY A 42 -10.80 1.41 -5.26
C GLY A 42 -10.95 1.49 -3.74
N ALA A 43 -10.28 0.61 -3.00
CA ALA A 43 -10.30 0.59 -1.55
C ALA A 43 -9.60 1.79 -0.89
N ALA A 44 -8.58 2.35 -1.53
CA ALA A 44 -7.90 3.57 -1.10
C ALA A 44 -8.77 4.82 -1.33
N VAL A 45 -9.47 4.89 -2.46
CA VAL A 45 -10.38 5.99 -2.78
C VAL A 45 -11.61 5.97 -1.87
N THR A 46 -12.13 4.77 -1.54
CA THR A 46 -13.26 4.66 -0.62
C THR A 46 -12.91 5.07 0.81
N ASP A 47 -11.66 4.94 1.25
CA ASP A 47 -11.16 5.46 2.55
C ASP A 47 -11.21 6.98 2.62
N TRP A 48 -10.80 7.61 1.54
CA TRP A 48 -10.87 9.06 1.51
C TRP A 48 -12.33 9.53 1.49
N PHE A 49 -13.20 8.80 0.80
CA PHE A 49 -14.61 9.14 0.67
C PHE A 49 -15.43 8.88 1.93
N ASP A 50 -15.23 7.75 2.61
CA ASP A 50 -15.94 7.43 3.86
C ASP A 50 -15.61 8.43 4.98
N GLY A 51 -14.34 8.83 5.10
CA GLY A 51 -13.90 9.83 6.06
C GLY A 51 -14.41 11.23 5.72
N TYR A 52 -14.63 11.53 4.44
CA TYR A 52 -15.28 12.77 4.02
C TYR A 52 -16.78 12.77 4.35
N LEU A 53 -17.49 11.69 4.00
CA LEU A 53 -18.92 11.51 4.25
C LEU A 53 -19.25 11.49 5.75
N ALA A 54 -18.45 10.80 6.56
CA ALA A 54 -18.64 10.73 8.01
C ALA A 54 -18.62 12.13 8.65
N ARG A 55 -17.69 12.99 8.21
CA ARG A 55 -17.58 14.39 8.67
C ARG A 55 -18.72 15.27 8.15
N LEU A 56 -19.15 15.06 6.91
CA LEU A 56 -20.23 15.84 6.30
C LEU A 56 -21.60 15.52 6.93
N TRP A 57 -21.87 14.24 7.19
CA TRP A 57 -23.16 13.77 7.68
C TRP A 57 -23.24 13.60 9.20
N LYS A 58 -22.15 13.86 9.94
CA LYS A 58 -22.05 13.66 11.40
C LYS A 58 -22.48 12.24 11.84
N GLN A 59 -22.27 11.25 10.98
CA GLN A 59 -22.66 9.85 11.19
C GLN A 59 -21.46 9.02 11.66
N GLU A 60 -20.75 9.50 12.68
CA GLU A 60 -19.64 8.75 13.29
C GLU A 60 -20.21 7.65 14.20
N SER A 61 -19.82 6.41 13.94
CA SER A 61 -20.20 5.26 14.77
C SER A 61 -18.99 4.69 15.49
N LYS A 62 -19.16 4.27 16.74
CA LYS A 62 -18.09 3.63 17.53
C LYS A 62 -17.49 2.40 16.84
N PHE A 63 -18.32 1.68 16.08
CA PHE A 63 -17.92 0.49 15.33
C PHE A 63 -17.00 0.84 14.14
N GLY A 64 -17.40 1.82 13.32
CA GLY A 64 -16.58 2.31 12.21
C GLY A 64 -15.24 2.85 12.70
N THR A 65 -15.24 3.70 13.73
CA THR A 65 -14.03 4.27 14.32
C THR A 65 -13.05 3.22 14.85
N MET A 66 -13.55 2.07 15.33
CA MET A 66 -12.71 0.94 15.73
C MET A 66 -12.13 0.21 14.51
N LEU A 67 -12.94 -0.02 13.46
CA LEU A 67 -12.53 -0.79 12.29
C LEU A 67 -11.61 -0.02 11.33
N ASP A 68 -11.74 1.30 11.19
CA ASP A 68 -10.97 2.07 10.22
C ASP A 68 -9.45 1.87 10.37
N PRO A 69 -8.86 1.98 11.58
CA PRO A 69 -7.41 1.78 11.76
C PRO A 69 -6.96 0.32 11.56
N ILE A 70 -7.88 -0.64 11.64
CA ILE A 70 -7.61 -2.06 11.42
C ILE A 70 -7.60 -2.34 9.92
N ALA A 71 -8.62 -1.87 9.20
CA ALA A 71 -8.76 -2.05 7.76
C ALA A 71 -7.61 -1.41 6.98
N ASP A 72 -7.18 -0.20 7.36
CA ASP A 72 -6.05 0.50 6.75
C ASP A 72 -4.74 -0.30 6.87
N LYS A 73 -4.42 -0.77 8.07
CA LYS A 73 -3.21 -1.59 8.31
C LYS A 73 -3.27 -2.93 7.61
N ALA A 74 -4.41 -3.62 7.65
CA ALA A 74 -4.58 -4.91 6.99
C ALA A 74 -4.34 -4.78 5.48
N MET A 75 -4.90 -3.75 4.85
CA MET A 75 -4.72 -3.46 3.42
C MET A 75 -3.24 -3.28 3.07
N VAL A 76 -2.55 -2.42 3.81
CA VAL A 76 -1.12 -2.15 3.64
C VAL A 76 -0.28 -3.41 3.79
N VAL A 77 -0.49 -4.19 4.85
CA VAL A 77 0.33 -5.37 5.18
C VAL A 77 0.17 -6.44 4.11
N ILE A 78 -1.07 -6.71 3.69
CA ILE A 78 -1.36 -7.72 2.67
C ILE A 78 -0.82 -7.27 1.31
N ALA A 79 -0.99 -5.99 0.95
CA ALA A 79 -0.46 -5.46 -0.29
C ALA A 79 1.07 -5.59 -0.37
N ILE A 80 1.79 -5.19 0.69
CA ILE A 80 3.25 -5.35 0.75
C ILE A 80 3.64 -6.82 0.64
N MET A 81 2.97 -7.71 1.39
CA MET A 81 3.23 -9.15 1.35
C MET A 81 3.11 -9.72 -0.07
N VAL A 82 2.02 -9.39 -0.76
CA VAL A 82 1.79 -9.82 -2.14
C VAL A 82 2.86 -9.28 -3.09
N ILE A 83 3.17 -7.98 -3.04
CA ILE A 83 4.19 -7.40 -3.92
C ILE A 83 5.56 -8.03 -3.66
N THR A 84 5.97 -8.22 -2.40
CA THR A 84 7.23 -8.89 -2.06
C THR A 84 7.26 -10.37 -2.48
N GLY A 85 6.12 -11.07 -2.43
CA GLY A 85 6.02 -12.46 -2.88
C GLY A 85 6.23 -12.62 -4.39
N TYR A 86 5.77 -11.65 -5.19
CA TYR A 86 5.87 -11.69 -6.65
C TYR A 86 7.10 -10.97 -7.23
N SER A 87 7.67 -10.00 -6.51
CA SER A 87 8.88 -9.28 -6.93
C SER A 87 10.19 -10.02 -6.57
N GLY A 88 10.08 -11.22 -6.00
CA GLY A 88 11.20 -12.00 -5.52
C GLY A 88 11.95 -11.35 -4.34
N MET A 89 13.18 -11.83 -4.10
CA MET A 89 13.99 -11.39 -2.96
C MET A 89 14.79 -10.12 -3.26
N ASN A 90 14.15 -9.09 -3.84
CA ASN A 90 14.80 -7.82 -4.16
C ASN A 90 15.05 -7.01 -2.87
N PRO A 91 16.32 -6.80 -2.45
CA PRO A 91 16.63 -6.09 -1.20
C PRO A 91 16.10 -4.65 -1.19
N TRP A 92 16.01 -4.00 -2.34
CA TRP A 92 15.53 -2.63 -2.47
C TRP A 92 14.04 -2.47 -2.19
N LEU A 93 13.26 -3.54 -2.31
CA LEU A 93 11.86 -3.58 -1.91
C LEU A 93 11.69 -4.11 -0.48
N ILE A 94 12.44 -5.14 -0.11
CA ILE A 94 12.30 -5.81 1.19
C ILE A 94 12.68 -4.88 2.34
N LEU A 95 13.80 -4.14 2.23
CA LEU A 95 14.24 -3.24 3.30
C LEU A 95 13.19 -2.17 3.68
N PRO A 96 12.65 -1.37 2.75
CA PRO A 96 11.62 -0.39 3.09
C PRO A 96 10.32 -1.06 3.54
N ALA A 97 9.94 -2.21 2.95
CA ALA A 97 8.78 -2.99 3.38
C ALA A 97 8.89 -3.44 4.84
N THR A 98 10.02 -4.04 5.24
CA THR A 98 10.27 -4.47 6.62
C THR A 98 10.22 -3.31 7.59
N LEU A 99 10.82 -2.17 7.24
CA LEU A 99 10.81 -0.98 8.09
C LEU A 99 9.38 -0.45 8.31
N ILE A 100 8.57 -0.41 7.24
CA ILE A 100 7.17 -0.03 7.30
C ILE A 100 6.40 -0.97 8.23
N LEU A 101 6.52 -2.29 8.02
CA LEU A 101 5.82 -3.31 8.81
C LEU A 101 6.22 -3.26 10.29
N PHE A 102 7.51 -3.20 10.58
CA PHE A 102 8.04 -3.08 11.94
C PHE A 102 7.43 -1.90 12.67
N ARG A 103 7.44 -0.72 12.04
CA ARG A 103 6.87 0.49 12.63
C ARG A 103 5.36 0.36 12.83
N GLU A 104 4.64 -0.20 11.86
CA GLU A 104 3.18 -0.32 11.95
C GLU A 104 2.78 -1.22 13.13
N VAL A 105 3.52 -2.30 13.39
CA VAL A 105 3.34 -3.15 14.58
C VAL A 105 3.70 -2.41 15.87
N CYS A 106 4.89 -1.81 15.95
CA CYS A 106 5.36 -1.11 17.16
C CYS A 106 4.46 0.05 17.58
N VAL A 107 4.08 0.92 16.64
CA VAL A 107 3.22 2.08 16.93
C VAL A 107 1.80 1.62 17.29
N SER A 108 1.31 0.53 16.69
CA SER A 108 0.02 -0.04 17.05
C SER A 108 0.01 -0.56 18.49
N GLY A 109 1.00 -1.38 18.86
CA GLY A 109 1.13 -1.89 20.22
C GLY A 109 1.29 -0.78 21.25
N LEU A 110 2.07 0.27 20.93
CA LEU A 110 2.22 1.42 21.83
C LEU A 110 0.92 2.19 21.99
N ARG A 111 0.16 2.39 20.90
CA ARG A 111 -1.13 3.08 20.93
C ARG A 111 -2.16 2.31 21.75
N GLU A 112 -2.16 0.99 21.64
CA GLU A 112 -3.02 0.10 22.42
C GLU A 112 -2.66 0.14 23.92
N PHE A 113 -1.37 0.03 24.25
CA PHE A 113 -0.88 0.13 25.62
C PHE A 113 -1.27 1.46 26.31
N LEU A 114 -1.14 2.57 25.59
CA LEU A 114 -1.49 3.89 26.12
C LEU A 114 -3.02 4.10 26.29
N GLY A 115 -3.85 3.27 25.66
CA GLY A 115 -5.30 3.31 25.76
C GLY A 115 -5.87 4.71 25.55
N ALA A 116 -6.65 5.20 26.53
CA ALA A 116 -7.27 6.52 26.50
C ALA A 116 -6.26 7.69 26.42
N LYS A 117 -5.04 7.51 26.93
CA LYS A 117 -3.98 8.55 26.89
C LYS A 117 -3.37 8.70 25.50
N ALA A 118 -3.53 7.70 24.63
CA ALA A 118 -3.02 7.76 23.25
C ALA A 118 -3.65 8.91 22.45
N GLY A 119 -4.89 9.28 22.75
CA GLY A 119 -5.60 10.40 22.11
C GLY A 119 -5.04 11.79 22.46
N LEU A 120 -4.26 11.90 23.54
CA LEU A 120 -3.59 13.13 23.95
C LEU A 120 -2.33 13.42 23.12
N LEU A 121 -1.81 12.40 22.43
CA LEU A 121 -0.63 12.55 21.60
C LEU A 121 -1.01 13.26 20.30
N LYS A 122 -0.68 14.56 20.22
CA LYS A 122 -0.89 15.36 18.99
C LYS A 122 -0.15 14.72 17.81
N VAL A 123 -0.96 14.28 16.85
CA VAL A 123 -0.51 13.73 15.56
C VAL A 123 0.04 14.87 14.70
N THR A 124 1.25 14.68 14.15
CA THR A 124 1.88 15.66 13.26
C THR A 124 1.25 15.63 11.85
N ARG A 125 1.35 16.74 11.11
CA ARG A 125 0.92 16.75 9.70
C ARG A 125 1.70 15.74 8.86
N LEU A 126 2.98 15.49 9.18
CA LEU A 126 3.80 14.45 8.54
C LEU A 126 3.16 13.05 8.62
N ALA A 127 2.50 12.73 9.73
CA ALA A 127 1.81 11.45 9.89
C ALA A 127 0.58 11.29 8.98
N LYS A 128 0.00 12.40 8.48
CA LYS A 128 -1.07 12.35 7.47
C LYS A 128 -0.49 12.11 6.07
N TRP A 129 0.65 12.72 5.76
CA TRP A 129 1.30 12.52 4.46
C TRP A 129 1.91 11.12 4.31
N LYS A 130 2.29 10.46 5.42
CA LYS A 130 2.86 9.11 5.38
C LYS A 130 1.92 8.10 4.70
N THR A 131 0.62 8.15 5.02
CA THR A 131 -0.35 7.16 4.53
C THR A 131 -0.60 7.37 3.05
N THR A 132 -0.78 8.63 2.61
CA THR A 132 -0.90 8.94 1.18
C THR A 132 0.35 8.50 0.41
N ALA A 133 1.54 8.81 0.91
CA ALA A 133 2.78 8.39 0.26
C ALA A 133 2.88 6.86 0.13
N GLN A 134 2.47 6.15 1.17
CA GLN A 134 2.49 4.69 1.21
C GLN A 134 1.46 4.07 0.25
N MET A 135 0.22 4.56 0.24
CA MET A 135 -0.81 4.07 -0.67
C MET A 135 -0.43 4.33 -2.13
N VAL A 136 0.13 5.50 -2.44
CA VAL A 136 0.62 5.83 -3.78
C VAL A 136 1.80 4.93 -4.17
N ALA A 137 2.77 4.72 -3.27
CA ALA A 137 3.90 3.83 -3.53
C ALA A 137 3.45 2.41 -3.87
N ILE A 138 2.54 1.84 -3.08
CA ILE A 138 2.01 0.48 -3.28
C ILE A 138 1.23 0.39 -4.60
N ALA A 139 0.40 1.39 -4.93
CA ALA A 139 -0.33 1.41 -6.20
C ALA A 139 0.60 1.44 -7.42
N VAL A 140 1.66 2.27 -7.36
CA VAL A 140 2.66 2.34 -8.44
C VAL A 140 3.47 1.04 -8.54
N LEU A 141 3.79 0.40 -7.42
CA LEU A 141 4.46 -0.91 -7.42
C LEU A 141 3.59 -2.01 -8.04
N PHE A 142 2.29 -2.07 -7.73
CA PHE A 142 1.37 -3.01 -8.39
C PHE A 142 1.25 -2.76 -9.90
N LEU A 143 1.26 -1.49 -10.32
CA LEU A 143 1.29 -1.14 -11.74
C LEU A 143 2.60 -1.63 -12.38
N GLY A 144 3.74 -1.42 -11.71
CA GLY A 144 5.05 -1.90 -12.16
C GLY A 144 5.09 -3.42 -12.34
N THR A 145 4.63 -4.19 -11.35
CA THR A 145 4.60 -5.66 -11.44
C THR A 145 3.72 -6.18 -12.58
N GLY A 146 2.57 -5.52 -12.82
CA GLY A 146 1.68 -5.89 -13.92
C GLY A 146 2.26 -5.59 -15.30
N LEU A 147 2.93 -4.44 -15.44
CA LEU A 147 3.60 -4.07 -16.70
C LEU A 147 4.83 -4.93 -16.97
N GLU A 148 5.62 -5.25 -15.95
CA GLU A 148 6.85 -6.05 -16.08
C GLU A 148 6.51 -7.48 -16.52
N TYR A 149 5.39 -8.03 -16.02
CA TYR A 149 4.89 -9.31 -16.48
C TYR A 149 4.48 -9.29 -17.97
N LEU A 150 3.85 -8.22 -18.45
CA LEU A 150 3.47 -8.06 -19.86
C LEU A 150 4.70 -7.94 -20.76
N GLU A 151 5.70 -7.15 -20.36
CA GLU A 151 6.99 -7.05 -21.07
C GLU A 151 7.72 -8.39 -21.07
N GLY A 152 7.70 -9.12 -19.95
CA GLY A 152 8.25 -10.46 -19.85
C GLY A 152 7.58 -11.45 -20.82
N ILE A 153 6.26 -11.35 -21.04
CA ILE A 153 5.58 -12.14 -22.08
C ILE A 153 6.04 -11.73 -23.47
N ALA A 154 6.15 -10.43 -23.74
CA ALA A 154 6.55 -9.92 -25.04
C ALA A 154 7.96 -10.39 -25.44
N LEU A 155 8.88 -10.48 -24.47
CA LEU A 155 10.27 -10.87 -24.67
C LEU A 155 10.55 -12.38 -24.52
N ARG A 156 9.54 -13.24 -24.29
CA ARG A 156 9.75 -14.67 -23.99
C ARG A 156 10.52 -15.39 -25.10
N GLY A 157 11.78 -15.73 -24.81
CA GLY A 157 12.63 -16.55 -25.68
C GLY A 157 13.29 -15.79 -26.85
N LEU A 158 13.17 -14.46 -26.88
CA LEU A 158 13.75 -13.61 -27.91
C LEU A 158 14.84 -12.71 -27.31
N THR A 159 15.94 -12.55 -28.04
CA THR A 159 16.87 -11.45 -27.76
C THR A 159 16.23 -10.11 -28.14
N PRO A 160 16.68 -8.98 -27.55
CA PRO A 160 16.13 -7.66 -27.90
C PRO A 160 16.14 -7.35 -29.40
N GLU A 161 17.17 -7.84 -30.12
CA GLU A 161 17.29 -7.69 -31.57
C GLU A 161 16.24 -8.53 -32.32
N GLN A 162 16.07 -9.80 -31.93
CA GLN A 162 15.06 -10.68 -32.52
C GLN A 162 13.64 -10.19 -32.27
N TYR A 163 13.38 -9.64 -31.08
CA TYR A 163 12.10 -9.03 -30.77
C TYR A 163 11.87 -7.75 -31.60
N ALA A 164 12.88 -6.90 -31.75
CA ALA A 164 12.79 -5.72 -32.62
C ALA A 164 12.51 -6.11 -34.07
N GLU A 165 13.11 -7.20 -34.55
CA GLU A 165 12.82 -7.76 -35.87
C GLU A 165 11.38 -8.29 -35.96
N ALA A 166 10.91 -9.07 -34.99
CA ALA A 166 9.54 -9.58 -34.94
C ALA A 166 8.49 -8.45 -34.93
N VAL A 167 8.77 -7.36 -34.22
CA VAL A 167 7.95 -6.14 -34.21
C VAL A 167 7.96 -5.48 -35.59
N SER A 168 9.12 -5.37 -36.25
CA SER A 168 9.23 -4.79 -37.60
C SER A 168 8.47 -5.61 -38.66
N GLN A 169 8.36 -6.92 -38.44
CA GLN A 169 7.60 -7.85 -39.29
C GLN A 169 6.09 -7.91 -38.93
N GLY A 170 5.65 -7.16 -37.92
CA GLY A 170 4.25 -7.14 -37.47
C GLY A 170 3.80 -8.41 -36.75
N LEU A 171 4.74 -9.25 -36.31
CA LEU A 171 4.49 -10.51 -35.61
C LEU A 171 4.37 -10.34 -34.09
N ALA A 172 4.82 -9.21 -33.55
CA ALA A 172 4.74 -8.86 -32.14
C ALA A 172 4.36 -7.40 -31.93
N ASP A 173 3.61 -7.11 -30.86
CA ASP A 173 3.34 -5.73 -30.45
C ASP A 173 4.62 -5.09 -29.91
N PRO A 174 4.92 -3.81 -30.20
CA PRO A 174 6.09 -3.11 -29.66
C PRO A 174 5.99 -2.90 -28.14
N ILE A 175 7.13 -3.02 -27.43
CA ILE A 175 7.22 -2.62 -26.01
C ILE A 175 6.81 -1.15 -25.91
N ARG A 176 5.86 -0.87 -25.01
CA ARG A 176 5.46 0.51 -24.72
C ARG A 176 6.63 1.23 -24.06
N THR A 177 7.21 2.17 -24.77
CA THR A 177 8.27 3.04 -24.26
C THR A 177 7.66 4.28 -23.62
N CYS A 178 8.11 4.58 -22.41
CA CYS A 178 7.76 5.78 -21.67
C CYS A 178 9.01 6.68 -21.60
N GLY A 179 9.21 7.48 -22.66
CA GLY A 179 10.44 8.26 -22.82
C GLY A 179 11.60 7.40 -23.33
N GLY A 180 12.73 7.40 -22.61
CA GLY A 180 13.95 6.67 -22.98
C GLY A 180 14.07 5.25 -22.42
N ARG A 181 13.08 4.77 -21.66
CA ARG A 181 13.00 3.41 -21.11
C ARG A 181 11.60 2.83 -21.34
N ASP A 182 11.47 1.53 -21.18
CA ASP A 182 10.21 0.79 -21.13
C ASP A 182 9.35 1.22 -19.93
N CYS A 183 8.02 1.19 -20.14
CA CYS A 183 7.07 1.71 -19.16
C CYS A 183 7.07 0.90 -17.85
N ALA A 184 7.31 -0.42 -17.89
CA ALA A 184 7.37 -1.21 -16.67
C ALA A 184 8.58 -0.83 -15.83
N ALA A 185 9.78 -0.76 -16.41
CA ALA A 185 10.97 -0.41 -15.64
C ALA A 185 10.86 1.00 -15.05
N TYR A 186 10.25 1.95 -15.77
CA TYR A 186 9.99 3.28 -15.23
C TYR A 186 9.03 3.21 -14.03
N ALA A 187 7.89 2.52 -14.16
CA ALA A 187 6.91 2.36 -13.08
C ALA A 187 7.52 1.67 -11.85
N THR A 188 8.25 0.57 -12.03
CA THR A 188 8.91 -0.17 -10.94
C THR A 188 9.95 0.70 -10.23
N ASN A 189 10.78 1.45 -10.95
CA ASN A 189 11.77 2.35 -10.34
C ASN A 189 11.11 3.49 -9.55
N VAL A 190 10.06 4.11 -10.10
CA VAL A 190 9.31 5.14 -9.40
C VAL A 190 8.65 4.56 -8.14
N GLY A 191 8.06 3.37 -8.24
CA GLY A 191 7.48 2.66 -7.09
C GLY A 191 8.50 2.37 -5.99
N LEU A 192 9.71 1.94 -6.36
CA LEU A 192 10.81 1.71 -5.41
C LEU A 192 11.23 3.02 -4.72
N VAL A 193 11.42 4.11 -5.46
CA VAL A 193 11.77 5.41 -4.85
C VAL A 193 10.66 5.87 -3.91
N LEU A 194 9.40 5.74 -4.31
CA LEU A 194 8.24 6.13 -3.49
C LEU A 194 8.14 5.30 -2.21
N ILE A 195 8.37 3.99 -2.26
CA ILE A 195 8.29 3.15 -1.05
C ILE A 195 9.43 3.47 -0.07
N TRP A 196 10.61 3.86 -0.55
CA TRP A 196 11.69 4.36 0.30
C TRP A 196 11.34 5.69 0.98
N ILE A 197 10.74 6.62 0.23
CA ILE A 197 10.22 7.88 0.80
C ILE A 197 9.15 7.57 1.86
N ALA A 198 8.21 6.68 1.55
CA ALA A 198 7.17 6.26 2.49
C ALA A 198 7.77 5.60 3.75
N ALA A 199 8.79 4.76 3.61
CA ALA A 199 9.50 4.14 4.72
C ALA A 199 10.18 5.19 5.61
N LEU A 200 10.92 6.14 5.04
CA LEU A 200 11.56 7.22 5.79
C LEU A 200 10.54 8.07 6.56
N LEU A 201 9.44 8.48 5.91
CA LEU A 201 8.35 9.21 6.57
C LEU A 201 7.72 8.40 7.70
N THR A 202 7.54 7.09 7.48
CA THR A 202 6.97 6.17 8.45
C THR A 202 7.87 6.02 9.67
N PHE A 203 9.19 5.92 9.46
CA PHE A 203 10.19 5.89 10.53
C PHE A 203 10.20 7.18 11.35
N VAL A 204 10.33 8.34 10.69
CA VAL A 204 10.36 9.66 11.35
C VAL A 204 9.10 9.88 12.20
N THR A 205 7.93 9.56 11.64
CA THR A 205 6.66 9.70 12.37
C THR A 205 6.49 8.68 13.49
N GLY A 206 7.04 7.46 13.34
CA GLY A 206 7.07 6.45 14.39
C GLY A 206 7.95 6.88 15.56
N TRP A 207 9.13 7.43 15.28
CA TRP A 207 10.04 7.96 16.29
C TRP A 207 9.45 9.15 17.04
N ASP A 208 8.81 10.09 16.34
CA ASP A 208 8.10 11.21 16.97
C ASP A 208 6.99 10.72 17.92
N TYR A 209 6.21 9.73 17.49
CA TYR A 209 5.17 9.13 18.33
C TYR A 209 5.76 8.45 19.58
N PHE A 210 6.82 7.65 19.42
CA PHE A 210 7.50 6.99 20.52
C PHE A 210 8.08 7.98 21.53
N ARG A 211 8.75 9.04 21.05
CA ARG A 211 9.32 10.09 21.91
C ARG A 211 8.23 10.80 22.73
N LYS A 212 7.06 11.05 22.15
CA LYS A 212 5.92 11.66 22.85
C LYS A 212 5.23 10.70 23.82
N ALA A 213 5.31 9.39 23.56
CA ALA A 213 4.81 8.36 24.47
C ALA A 213 5.72 8.15 25.68
N LEU A 214 7.03 8.39 25.54
CA LEU A 214 8.04 8.09 26.55
C LEU A 214 7.73 8.63 27.96
N PRO A 215 7.21 9.85 28.17
CA PRO A 215 6.84 10.34 29.50
C PRO A 215 5.75 9.50 30.19
N TYR A 216 4.86 8.88 29.41
CA TYR A 216 3.78 8.03 29.92
C TYR A 216 4.22 6.59 30.20
N LEU A 217 5.40 6.20 29.74
CA LEU A 217 6.00 4.88 29.95
C LEU A 217 6.92 4.85 31.17
N ARG A 218 7.28 6.00 31.74
CA ARG A 218 8.13 6.07 32.93
C ARG A 218 7.27 5.81 34.15
N ASP A 219 7.72 4.88 35.00
CA ASP A 219 7.11 4.67 36.31
C ASP A 219 7.13 5.99 37.10
N GLU A 220 6.02 6.30 37.77
CA GLU A 220 6.05 7.32 38.82
C GLU A 220 7.04 6.84 39.87
N LYS A 221 8.07 7.67 40.15
CA LYS A 221 9.05 7.39 41.20
C LYS A 221 8.28 7.15 42.50
N ARG A 222 8.21 5.88 42.90
CA ARG A 222 7.61 5.44 44.17
C ARG A 222 8.54 5.74 45.33
#